data_AF-A0A8W8MD42-F1
#
_entry.id   AF-A0A8W8MD42-F1
#
_cell.length_a   1.000
_cell.length_b   1.000
_cell.length_c   1.000
_cell.angle_alpha   90.00
_cell.angle_beta   90.00
_cell.angle_gamma   90.00
#
_symmetry.space_group_name_H-M   'P 1'
#
loop_
_entity.id
_entity.type
_entity.pdbx_description
1 polymer ?
#
loop_
_entity_poly.entity_id
_entity_poly.type
_entity_poly.pdbx_seq_one_letter_code
_entity_poly.pdbx_strand_id
1 'polypeptide(L)'
;WEKETYDTKAASDFSFQEEKAWLRIRSLTLRILACAVSLGQQVSNSKALRNGVGSEKKALNEILESLGKELSEHIQEYEKKFNVAYKYSLRGPSPTRIAKYLSDGHHQVICSMIETILHLFKMQSEDLEGSENEKQESPSQKVPEILAGLLVKYKGSLLLETDGKKSINAAVIENLSLLAETMSHSAILTGVCHRILKPLKTSWNKRCRKMKAETPPPQPAVFSNFTKLIASFDACAKDMHVATRDLDPVLLSIDLSSLSLDESEESDSLQDAMIQTDVLKNIESSYQTTSREVCELIHNKLQYFNSLKL
;
A
#
# COMPACT_ATOMS: atom_id res chain seq x y z
N TRP A 1 -22.27 -34.70 -1.56
CA TRP A 1 -23.04 -33.52 -1.12
C TRP A 1 -22.68 -33.28 0.32
N GLU A 2 -21.91 -32.24 0.62
CA GLU A 2 -21.55 -31.90 2.00
C GLU A 2 -22.83 -31.59 2.79
N LYS A 3 -23.32 -32.61 3.49
CA LYS A 3 -24.30 -32.50 4.55
C LYS A 3 -23.50 -32.43 5.83
N GLU A 4 -23.10 -31.22 6.23
CA GLU A 4 -22.77 -30.92 7.63
C GLU A 4 -22.59 -29.41 7.85
N THR A 5 -23.46 -28.84 8.69
CA THR A 5 -23.18 -27.70 9.60
C THR A 5 -22.68 -26.35 9.07
N TYR A 6 -22.63 -26.09 7.76
CA TYR A 6 -22.33 -24.73 7.27
C TYR A 6 -23.56 -23.83 7.36
N ASP A 7 -23.57 -22.90 8.32
CA ASP A 7 -24.61 -21.88 8.44
C ASP A 7 -24.48 -20.86 7.31
N THR A 8 -25.14 -21.17 6.19
CA THR A 8 -25.19 -20.34 4.99
C THR A 8 -25.67 -18.91 5.27
N LYS A 9 -26.59 -18.73 6.21
CA LYS A 9 -27.13 -17.41 6.55
C LYS A 9 -26.12 -16.60 7.35
N ALA A 10 -25.53 -17.19 8.39
CA ALA A 10 -24.47 -16.53 9.14
C ALA A 10 -23.26 -16.18 8.27
N ALA A 11 -22.87 -17.08 7.36
CA ALA A 11 -21.78 -16.82 6.41
C ALA A 11 -22.13 -15.70 5.42
N SER A 12 -23.36 -15.66 4.91
CA SER A 12 -23.83 -14.59 4.03
C SER A 12 -23.87 -13.24 4.75
N ASP A 13 -24.38 -13.20 5.99
CA ASP A 13 -24.44 -11.99 6.80
C ASP A 13 -23.03 -11.51 7.15
N PHE A 14 -22.12 -12.44 7.48
CA PHE A 14 -20.72 -12.11 7.74
C PHE A 14 -20.04 -11.53 6.49
N SER A 15 -20.18 -12.17 5.33
CA SER A 15 -19.63 -11.71 4.05
C SER A 15 -20.15 -10.33 3.66
N PHE A 16 -21.45 -10.07 3.83
CA PHE A 16 -22.01 -8.74 3.54
C PHE A 16 -21.38 -7.65 4.42
N GLN A 17 -21.16 -7.92 5.71
CA GLN A 17 -20.49 -6.97 6.60
C GLN A 17 -19.01 -6.80 6.26
N GLU A 18 -18.33 -7.88 5.89
CA GLU A 18 -16.94 -7.87 5.45
C GLU A 18 -16.75 -7.00 4.20
N GLU A 19 -17.57 -7.24 3.16
CA GLU A 19 -17.58 -6.46 1.92
C GLU A 19 -17.91 -4.98 2.17
N LYS A 20 -18.91 -4.70 3.00
CA LYS A 20 -19.27 -3.33 3.37
C LYS A 20 -18.10 -2.61 4.06
N ALA A 21 -17.45 -3.27 5.01
CA ALA A 21 -16.32 -2.70 5.72
C ALA A 21 -15.14 -2.47 4.77
N TRP A 22 -14.85 -3.43 3.90
CA TRP A 22 -13.75 -3.34 2.93
C TRP A 22 -13.98 -2.25 1.89
N LEU A 23 -15.17 -2.19 1.31
CA LEU A 23 -15.56 -1.17 0.35
C LEU A 23 -15.48 0.24 0.96
N ARG A 24 -15.87 0.40 2.24
CA ARG A 24 -15.76 1.68 2.93
C ARG A 24 -14.31 2.12 3.12
N ILE A 25 -13.40 1.21 3.50
CA ILE A 25 -11.95 1.50 3.59
C ILE A 25 -11.42 1.96 2.22
N ARG A 26 -11.75 1.24 1.14
CA ARG A 26 -11.33 1.57 -0.23
C ARG A 26 -11.89 2.93 -0.68
N SER A 27 -13.17 3.19 -0.42
CA SER A 27 -13.84 4.45 -0.73
C SER A 27 -13.19 5.64 0.00
N LEU A 28 -12.94 5.50 1.30
CA LEU A 28 -12.27 6.53 2.10
C LEU A 28 -10.84 6.77 1.60
N THR A 29 -10.08 5.71 1.36
CA THR A 29 -8.71 5.80 0.82
C THR A 29 -8.67 6.58 -0.49
N LEU A 30 -9.57 6.28 -1.44
CA LEU A 30 -9.64 7.00 -2.72
C LEU A 30 -9.95 8.50 -2.53
N ARG A 31 -10.92 8.82 -1.66
CA ARG A 31 -11.29 10.21 -1.34
C ARG A 31 -10.14 10.96 -0.69
N ILE A 32 -9.41 10.30 0.21
CA ILE A 32 -8.21 10.84 0.87
C ILE A 32 -7.13 11.17 -0.16
N LEU A 33 -6.82 10.23 -1.06
CA LEU A 33 -5.80 10.44 -2.10
C LEU A 33 -6.16 11.62 -3.00
N ALA A 34 -7.42 11.72 -3.44
CA ALA A 34 -7.89 12.83 -4.26
C ALA A 34 -7.80 14.18 -3.51
N CYS A 35 -8.20 14.20 -2.24
CA CYS A 35 -8.12 15.38 -1.39
C CYS A 35 -6.67 15.83 -1.16
N ALA A 36 -5.78 14.89 -0.85
CA ALA A 36 -4.35 15.14 -0.62
C ALA A 36 -3.67 15.71 -1.87
N VAL A 37 -3.94 15.15 -3.06
CA VAL A 37 -3.41 15.67 -4.33
C VAL A 37 -3.89 17.10 -4.58
N SER A 38 -5.18 17.37 -4.34
CA SER A 38 -5.77 18.71 -4.48
C SER A 38 -5.13 19.72 -3.52
N LEU A 39 -4.89 19.31 -2.26
CA LEU A 39 -4.19 20.11 -1.26
C LEU A 39 -2.76 20.46 -1.71
N GLY A 40 -2.00 19.46 -2.19
CA GLY A 40 -0.64 19.68 -2.70
C GLY A 40 -0.56 20.58 -3.95
N GLN A 41 -1.61 20.58 -4.79
CA GLN A 41 -1.70 21.50 -5.94
C GLN A 41 -1.93 22.96 -5.51
N GLN A 42 -2.78 23.19 -4.50
CA GLN A 42 -3.01 24.54 -3.97
C GLN A 42 -1.73 25.18 -3.45
N VAL A 43 -0.87 24.40 -2.79
CA VAL A 43 0.41 24.86 -2.26
C VAL A 43 1.36 25.32 -3.40
N SER A 44 1.41 24.55 -4.49
CA SER A 44 2.24 24.88 -5.66
C SER A 44 1.75 26.13 -6.43
N ASN A 45 0.45 26.42 -6.38
CA ASN A 45 -0.20 27.48 -7.16
C ASN A 45 -0.44 28.78 -6.37
N SER A 46 0.16 28.94 -5.19
CA SER A 46 0.01 30.08 -4.27
C SER A 46 0.36 31.48 -4.84
N LYS A 47 0.75 31.58 -6.11
CA LYS A 47 0.89 32.85 -6.86
C LYS A 47 -0.31 33.23 -7.72
N ALA A 48 -1.34 32.39 -7.85
CA ALA A 48 -2.51 32.67 -8.69
C ALA A 48 -3.79 32.83 -7.87
N LEU A 49 -4.22 34.09 -7.73
CA LEU A 49 -5.62 34.53 -7.59
C LEU A 49 -6.42 33.99 -6.38
N ARG A 50 -6.26 34.64 -5.22
CA ARG A 50 -7.37 34.76 -4.25
C ARG A 50 -8.31 35.88 -4.70
N ASN A 51 -9.09 35.64 -5.76
CA ASN A 51 -10.22 36.49 -6.11
C ASN A 51 -11.51 35.91 -5.52
N GLY A 52 -11.84 36.38 -4.32
CA GLY A 52 -13.21 36.56 -3.81
C GLY A 52 -14.30 35.56 -4.22
N VAL A 53 -14.20 34.29 -3.83
CA VAL A 53 -15.39 33.42 -3.73
C VAL A 53 -15.63 33.10 -2.26
N GLY A 54 -16.44 33.95 -1.64
CA GLY A 54 -17.05 33.72 -0.34
C GLY A 54 -18.08 32.61 -0.43
N SER A 55 -17.72 31.44 0.06
CA SER A 55 -18.61 30.36 0.46
C SER A 55 -17.81 29.55 1.47
N GLU A 56 -18.42 29.19 2.60
CA GLU A 56 -17.87 28.38 3.69
C GLU A 56 -17.49 26.95 3.23
N LYS A 57 -16.62 26.84 2.24
CA LYS A 57 -16.00 25.58 1.86
C LYS A 57 -14.94 25.31 2.93
N LYS A 58 -15.17 24.28 3.75
CA LYS A 58 -14.16 23.72 4.66
C LYS A 58 -12.82 23.67 3.94
N ALA A 59 -11.78 24.13 4.61
CA ALA A 59 -10.46 24.16 4.01
C ALA A 59 -10.02 22.71 3.69
N LEU A 60 -9.32 22.48 2.58
CA LEU A 60 -9.00 21.11 2.13
C LEU A 60 -8.22 20.29 3.18
N ASN A 61 -7.47 20.95 4.05
CA ASN A 61 -6.79 20.33 5.20
C ASN A 61 -7.79 19.81 6.25
N GLU A 62 -8.86 20.55 6.55
CA GLU A 62 -9.92 20.10 7.47
C GLU A 62 -10.69 18.91 6.89
N ILE A 63 -10.92 18.92 5.57
CA ILE A 63 -11.54 17.78 4.88
C ILE A 63 -10.63 16.56 4.95
N LEU A 64 -9.32 16.72 4.70
CA LEU A 64 -8.35 15.63 4.79
C LEU A 64 -8.27 15.07 6.23
N GLU A 65 -8.28 15.92 7.24
CA GLU A 65 -8.30 15.54 8.66
C GLU A 65 -9.59 14.78 9.02
N SER A 66 -10.76 15.27 8.58
CA SER A 66 -12.04 14.57 8.76
C SER A 66 -12.03 13.19 8.11
N LEU A 67 -11.55 13.08 6.87
CA LEU A 67 -11.47 11.81 6.15
C LEU A 67 -10.48 10.84 6.80
N GLY A 68 -9.33 11.33 7.26
CA GLY A 68 -8.35 10.53 7.99
C GLY A 68 -8.92 9.99 9.29
N LYS A 69 -9.67 10.82 10.03
CA LYS A 69 -10.38 10.41 11.24
C LYS A 69 -11.47 9.38 10.95
N GLU A 70 -12.32 9.61 9.95
CA GLU A 70 -13.34 8.65 9.51
C GLU A 70 -12.72 7.28 9.14
N LEU A 71 -11.55 7.28 8.48
CA LEU A 71 -10.84 6.05 8.14
C LEU A 71 -10.33 5.33 9.38
N SER A 72 -9.66 6.05 10.29
CA SER A 72 -9.12 5.46 11.53
C SER A 72 -10.22 4.92 12.44
N GLU A 73 -11.33 5.64 12.60
CA GLU A 73 -12.50 5.19 13.38
C GLU A 73 -13.12 3.93 12.78
N HIS A 74 -13.31 3.91 11.45
CA HIS A 74 -13.85 2.74 10.75
C HIS A 74 -12.92 1.53 10.85
N ILE A 75 -11.60 1.73 10.79
CA ILE A 75 -10.63 0.65 11.02
C ILE A 75 -10.76 0.12 12.45
N GLN A 76 -10.77 0.99 13.46
CA GLN A 76 -10.85 0.57 14.87
C GLN A 76 -12.15 -0.20 15.19
N GLU A 77 -13.27 0.18 14.57
CA GLU A 77 -14.56 -0.51 14.72
C GLU A 77 -14.48 -1.97 14.23
N TYR A 78 -13.79 -2.20 13.10
CA TYR A 78 -13.81 -3.48 12.40
C TYR A 78 -12.54 -4.32 12.55
N GLU A 79 -11.45 -3.75 13.10
CA GLU A 79 -10.15 -4.42 13.25
C GLU A 79 -10.29 -5.73 14.01
N LYS A 80 -10.93 -5.71 15.19
CA LYS A 80 -11.10 -6.91 16.01
C LYS A 80 -11.98 -7.98 15.36
N LYS A 81 -12.88 -7.58 14.46
CA LYS A 81 -13.85 -8.49 13.83
C LYS A 81 -13.27 -9.14 12.58
N PHE A 82 -12.49 -8.40 11.81
CA PHE A 82 -12.05 -8.81 10.49
C PHE A 82 -10.54 -8.97 10.35
N ASN A 83 -9.74 -8.82 11.42
CA ASN A 83 -8.29 -9.12 11.39
C ASN A 83 -7.96 -10.62 11.26
N VAL A 84 -8.95 -11.51 11.34
CA VAL A 84 -8.80 -12.95 11.09
C VAL A 84 -9.68 -13.34 9.92
N ALA A 85 -9.09 -14.06 8.95
CA ALA A 85 -9.80 -14.51 7.76
C ALA A 85 -10.90 -15.51 8.13
N TYR A 86 -12.14 -15.22 7.71
CA TYR A 86 -13.25 -16.15 7.85
C TYR A 86 -13.12 -17.28 6.83
N LYS A 87 -13.36 -18.52 7.28
CA LYS A 87 -13.31 -19.71 6.42
C LYS A 87 -14.68 -19.98 5.81
N TYR A 88 -14.89 -19.46 4.60
CA TYR A 88 -16.07 -19.77 3.81
C TYR A 88 -16.01 -21.20 3.24
N SER A 89 -17.16 -21.79 3.00
CA SER A 89 -17.25 -23.05 2.25
C SER A 89 -16.84 -22.83 0.79
N LEU A 90 -16.49 -23.90 0.08
CA LEU A 90 -16.06 -23.82 -1.32
C LEU A 90 -17.09 -23.14 -2.25
N ARG A 91 -18.38 -23.29 -1.93
CA ARG A 91 -19.50 -22.66 -2.66
C ARG A 91 -20.05 -21.42 -1.95
N GLY A 92 -19.39 -20.99 -0.88
CA GLY A 92 -19.73 -19.78 -0.15
C GLY A 92 -19.19 -18.51 -0.82
N PRO A 93 -19.46 -17.34 -0.24
CA PRO A 93 -18.83 -16.10 -0.68
C PRO A 93 -17.30 -16.20 -0.64
N SER A 94 -16.62 -15.52 -1.55
CA SER A 94 -15.16 -15.41 -1.49
C SER A 94 -14.76 -14.41 -0.38
N PRO A 95 -13.71 -14.70 0.40
CA PRO A 95 -13.22 -13.76 1.40
C PRO A 95 -12.62 -12.52 0.74
N THR A 96 -12.73 -11.38 1.42
CA THR A 96 -12.08 -10.14 0.97
C THR A 96 -10.62 -10.09 1.43
N ARG A 97 -9.90 -9.05 0.99
CA ARG A 97 -8.51 -8.80 1.42
C ARG A 97 -8.41 -8.05 2.75
N ILE A 98 -9.55 -7.72 3.39
CA ILE A 98 -9.56 -6.88 4.59
C ILE A 98 -8.74 -7.49 5.73
N ALA A 99 -8.77 -8.81 5.89
CA ALA A 99 -8.08 -9.47 6.99
C ALA A 99 -6.57 -9.24 6.96
N LYS A 100 -5.93 -9.51 5.81
CA LYS A 100 -4.50 -9.25 5.62
C LYS A 100 -4.18 -7.76 5.71
N TYR A 101 -5.02 -6.91 5.13
CA TYR A 101 -4.84 -5.45 5.16
C TYR A 101 -4.82 -4.89 6.60
N LEU A 102 -5.68 -5.43 7.47
CA LEU A 102 -5.77 -5.04 8.87
C LEU A 102 -4.68 -5.70 9.72
N SER A 103 -4.56 -7.03 9.66
CA SER A 103 -3.61 -7.80 10.50
C SER A 103 -2.15 -7.41 10.27
N ASP A 104 -1.81 -7.04 9.03
CA ASP A 104 -0.43 -6.79 8.64
C ASP A 104 -0.07 -5.29 8.65
N GLY A 105 -1.02 -4.43 9.04
CA GLY A 105 -0.76 -3.02 9.28
C GLY A 105 -0.63 -2.16 8.01
N HIS A 106 -1.15 -2.62 6.86
CA HIS A 106 -1.15 -1.82 5.62
C HIS A 106 -1.85 -0.46 5.79
N HIS A 107 -2.91 -0.43 6.59
CA HIS A 107 -3.65 0.78 6.92
C HIS A 107 -2.82 1.81 7.71
N GLN A 108 -1.92 1.34 8.58
CA GLN A 108 -1.10 2.20 9.41
C GLN A 108 -0.17 3.06 8.56
N VAL A 109 0.36 2.51 7.47
CA VAL A 109 1.15 3.26 6.48
C VAL A 109 0.35 4.44 5.93
N ILE A 110 -0.91 4.22 5.53
CA ILE A 110 -1.75 5.29 4.96
C ILE A 110 -2.07 6.33 6.03
N CYS A 111 -2.48 5.92 7.24
CA CYS A 111 -2.78 6.84 8.33
C CYS A 111 -1.58 7.71 8.71
N SER A 112 -0.40 7.11 8.89
CA SER A 112 0.85 7.84 9.18
C SER A 112 1.24 8.83 8.08
N MET A 113 1.00 8.48 6.81
CA MET A 113 1.24 9.39 5.69
C MET A 113 0.25 10.56 5.66
N ILE A 114 -1.02 10.35 6.02
CA ILE A 114 -2.02 11.43 6.15
C ILE A 114 -1.61 12.40 7.27
N GLU A 115 -1.27 11.86 8.44
CA GLU A 115 -0.81 12.65 9.60
C GLU A 115 0.44 13.46 9.24
N THR A 116 1.36 12.88 8.47
CA THR A 116 2.55 13.58 7.97
C THR A 116 2.16 14.75 7.08
N ILE A 117 1.24 14.59 6.13
CA ILE A 117 0.78 15.68 5.26
C ILE A 117 0.14 16.81 6.07
N LEU A 118 -0.72 16.46 7.04
CA LEU A 118 -1.39 17.44 7.89
C LEU A 118 -0.38 18.22 8.75
N HIS A 119 0.62 17.53 9.31
CA HIS A 119 1.70 18.17 10.05
C HIS A 119 2.52 19.12 9.16
N LEU A 120 2.90 18.69 7.96
CA LEU A 120 3.62 19.52 6.99
C LEU A 120 2.83 20.77 6.57
N PHE A 121 1.50 20.65 6.45
CA PHE A 121 0.65 21.78 6.09
C PHE A 121 0.54 22.79 7.24
N LYS A 122 0.44 22.33 8.50
CA LYS A 122 0.49 23.21 9.69
C LYS A 122 1.82 23.95 9.81
N MET A 123 2.94 23.26 9.57
CA MET A 123 4.28 23.86 9.50
C MET A 123 4.46 24.86 8.35
N GLN A 124 3.61 24.83 7.32
CA GLN A 124 3.67 25.83 6.26
C GLN A 124 3.00 27.15 6.69
N SER A 125 1.96 27.07 7.52
CA SER A 125 1.25 28.24 8.05
C SER A 125 1.97 28.91 9.22
N GLU A 126 2.72 28.13 10.00
CA GLU A 126 3.52 28.58 11.14
C GLU A 126 4.98 28.60 10.68
N ASP A 127 5.57 29.80 10.47
CA ASP A 127 6.95 29.93 9.97
C ASP A 127 7.93 28.97 10.66
N LEU A 128 8.90 28.44 9.91
CA LEU A 128 9.88 27.39 10.30
C LEU A 128 10.70 27.68 11.59
N GLU A 129 10.53 28.84 12.23
CA GLU A 129 11.21 29.28 13.45
C GLU A 129 10.67 28.61 14.73
N GLY A 130 9.40 28.18 14.75
CA GLY A 130 8.80 27.56 15.94
C GLY A 130 9.21 26.09 16.16
N SER A 131 9.81 25.43 15.17
CA SER A 131 10.10 23.99 15.22
C SER A 131 11.42 23.63 15.92
N GLU A 132 12.12 24.59 16.54
CA GLU A 132 13.38 24.34 17.25
C GLU A 132 13.21 23.47 18.51
N ASN A 133 11.98 23.33 19.04
CA ASN A 133 11.75 22.73 20.35
C ASN A 133 11.07 21.36 20.39
N GLU A 134 10.54 20.83 19.30
CA GLU A 134 9.92 19.52 19.36
C GLU A 134 10.81 18.45 18.72
N LYS A 135 11.44 17.65 19.58
CA LYS A 135 11.75 16.23 19.32
C LYS A 135 10.46 15.44 19.04
N GLN A 136 9.52 15.98 18.26
CA GLN A 136 8.32 15.28 17.86
C GLN A 136 8.76 14.26 16.83
N GLU A 137 8.60 12.99 17.19
CA GLU A 137 8.71 11.89 16.23
C GLU A 137 7.79 12.20 15.04
N SER A 138 8.35 12.30 13.83
CA SER A 138 7.51 12.54 12.66
C SER A 138 6.55 11.37 12.52
N PRO A 139 5.26 11.57 12.23
CA PRO A 139 4.31 10.46 12.05
C PRO A 139 4.79 9.42 11.03
N SER A 140 5.59 9.83 10.03
CA SER A 140 6.20 8.96 9.03
C SER A 140 7.35 8.05 9.52
N GLN A 141 7.84 8.18 10.76
CA GLN A 141 9.01 7.41 11.22
C GLN A 141 8.76 5.90 11.30
N LYS A 142 7.52 5.49 11.55
CA LYS A 142 7.12 4.07 11.65
C LYS A 142 6.89 3.41 10.28
N VAL A 143 6.68 4.22 9.22
CA VAL A 143 6.37 3.73 7.87
C VAL A 143 7.46 2.81 7.30
N PRO A 144 8.76 3.16 7.38
CA PRO A 144 9.85 2.27 6.95
C PRO A 144 9.84 0.90 7.62
N GLU A 145 9.62 0.85 8.93
CA GLU A 145 9.64 -0.39 9.70
C GLU A 145 8.48 -1.31 9.31
N ILE A 146 7.28 -0.74 9.14
CA ILE A 146 6.10 -1.48 8.69
C ILE A 146 6.33 -2.05 7.28
N LEU A 147 6.83 -1.25 6.35
CA LEU A 147 7.10 -1.70 4.97
C LEU A 147 8.18 -2.78 4.90
N ALA A 148 9.24 -2.65 5.68
CA ALA A 148 10.27 -3.69 5.78
C ALA A 148 9.71 -4.99 6.35
N GLY A 149 8.90 -4.91 7.41
CA GLY A 149 8.23 -6.07 8.01
C GLY A 149 7.28 -6.78 7.04
N LEU A 150 6.45 -6.02 6.32
CA LEU A 150 5.57 -6.54 5.28
C LEU A 150 6.32 -7.27 4.17
N LEU A 151 7.40 -6.66 3.69
CA LEU A 151 8.23 -7.22 2.64
C LEU A 151 8.89 -8.54 3.08
N VAL A 152 9.42 -8.61 4.30
CA VAL A 152 10.00 -9.85 4.84
C VAL A 152 8.93 -10.93 4.94
N LYS A 153 7.71 -10.57 5.37
CA LYS A 153 6.58 -11.51 5.48
C LYS A 153 6.10 -12.03 4.12
N TYR A 154 6.18 -11.21 3.08
CA TYR A 154 5.59 -11.50 1.77
C TYR A 154 6.58 -12.07 0.75
N LYS A 155 7.89 -11.92 1.00
CA LYS A 155 8.91 -12.66 0.27
C LYS A 155 8.69 -14.16 0.46
N GLY A 156 8.55 -14.89 -0.64
CA GLY A 156 8.30 -16.32 -0.62
C GLY A 156 8.41 -16.94 -2.01
N SER A 157 8.49 -18.26 -2.04
CA SER A 157 8.44 -19.03 -3.28
C SER A 157 6.99 -19.27 -3.69
N LEU A 158 6.75 -19.21 -5.01
CA LEU A 158 5.47 -19.57 -5.60
C LEU A 158 5.18 -21.08 -5.50
N LEU A 159 6.23 -21.88 -5.28
CA LEU A 159 6.12 -23.32 -5.03
C LEU A 159 6.36 -23.61 -3.55
N LEU A 160 5.43 -24.34 -2.96
CA LEU A 160 5.61 -25.02 -1.67
C LEU A 160 5.93 -26.48 -1.97
N GLU A 161 7.00 -26.98 -1.37
CA GLU A 161 7.29 -28.40 -1.33
C GLU A 161 6.95 -28.90 0.08
N THR A 162 5.99 -29.82 0.17
CA THR A 162 5.58 -30.42 1.44
C THR A 162 5.46 -31.92 1.20
N ASP A 163 6.20 -32.72 1.97
CA ASP A 163 6.22 -34.19 1.86
C ASP A 163 6.50 -34.71 0.44
N GLY A 164 7.38 -34.03 -0.30
CA GLY A 164 7.74 -34.37 -1.69
C GLY A 164 6.68 -33.99 -2.73
N LYS A 165 5.52 -33.46 -2.31
CA LYS A 165 4.50 -32.90 -3.19
C LYS A 165 4.74 -31.41 -3.38
N LYS A 166 4.84 -30.98 -4.64
CA LYS A 166 4.85 -29.55 -4.99
C LYS A 166 3.41 -29.03 -4.99
N SER A 167 3.21 -27.79 -4.56
CA SER A 167 1.91 -27.11 -4.63
C SER A 167 2.12 -25.61 -4.86
N ILE A 168 1.10 -24.94 -5.42
CA ILE A 168 1.17 -23.52 -5.75
C ILE A 168 0.79 -22.68 -4.52
N ASN A 169 1.67 -21.75 -4.16
CA ASN A 169 1.44 -20.77 -3.11
C ASN A 169 0.76 -19.51 -3.66
N ALA A 170 -0.55 -19.59 -3.87
CA ALA A 170 -1.34 -18.47 -4.38
C ALA A 170 -1.28 -17.22 -3.48
N ALA A 171 -0.97 -17.39 -2.18
CA ALA A 171 -0.92 -16.29 -1.23
C ALA A 171 0.23 -15.31 -1.50
N VAL A 172 1.34 -15.75 -2.11
CA VAL A 172 2.50 -14.89 -2.39
C VAL A 172 2.14 -13.75 -3.34
N ILE A 173 1.45 -14.06 -4.45
CA ILE A 173 1.04 -13.02 -5.41
C ILE A 173 0.00 -12.09 -4.82
N GLU A 174 -0.96 -12.61 -4.07
CA GLU A 174 -1.96 -11.76 -3.41
C GLU A 174 -1.30 -10.77 -2.45
N ASN A 175 -0.36 -11.26 -1.64
CA ASN A 175 0.38 -10.46 -0.66
C ASN A 175 1.25 -9.40 -1.35
N LEU A 176 1.97 -9.77 -2.41
CA LEU A 176 2.76 -8.83 -3.20
C LEU A 176 1.89 -7.79 -3.90
N SER A 177 0.72 -8.18 -4.40
CA SER A 177 -0.25 -7.25 -4.99
C SER A 177 -0.77 -6.23 -3.96
N LEU A 178 -1.07 -6.70 -2.74
CA LEU A 178 -1.51 -5.83 -1.65
C LEU A 178 -0.40 -4.85 -1.22
N LEU A 179 0.86 -5.31 -1.16
CA LEU A 179 2.00 -4.44 -0.90
C LEU A 179 2.22 -3.43 -2.03
N ALA A 180 2.06 -3.84 -3.29
CA ALA A 180 2.13 -2.96 -4.47
C ALA A 180 1.11 -1.82 -4.38
N GLU A 181 -0.10 -2.15 -3.94
CA GLU A 181 -1.18 -1.18 -3.73
C GLU A 181 -0.83 -0.18 -2.61
N THR A 182 -0.37 -0.66 -1.45
CA THR A 182 0.08 0.21 -0.35
C THR A 182 1.23 1.12 -0.77
N MET A 183 2.20 0.60 -1.51
CA MET A 183 3.29 1.39 -2.08
C MET A 183 2.78 2.43 -3.07
N SER A 184 1.80 2.09 -3.89
CA SER A 184 1.21 3.00 -4.86
C SER A 184 0.49 4.17 -4.20
N HIS A 185 -0.32 3.91 -3.17
CA HIS A 185 -0.94 4.97 -2.37
C HIS A 185 0.12 5.84 -1.69
N SER A 186 1.12 5.20 -1.07
CA SER A 186 2.20 5.90 -0.38
C SER A 186 3.02 6.77 -1.33
N ALA A 187 3.27 6.32 -2.56
CA ALA A 187 3.96 7.12 -3.57
C ALA A 187 3.20 8.41 -3.86
N ILE A 188 1.87 8.35 -4.03
CA ILE A 188 1.04 9.54 -4.26
C ILE A 188 1.17 10.51 -3.07
N LEU A 189 1.02 10.01 -1.85
CA LEU A 189 1.10 10.82 -0.62
C LEU A 189 2.50 11.43 -0.43
N THR A 190 3.58 10.66 -0.67
CA THR A 190 4.96 11.15 -0.67
C THR A 190 5.17 12.24 -1.72
N GLY A 191 4.55 12.10 -2.90
CA GLY A 191 4.53 13.14 -3.94
C GLY A 191 3.87 14.44 -3.47
N VAL A 192 2.80 14.35 -2.68
CA VAL A 192 2.17 15.50 -2.02
C VAL A 192 3.10 16.14 -1.01
N CYS A 193 3.73 15.35 -0.12
CA CYS A 193 4.73 15.84 0.82
C CYS A 193 5.87 16.59 0.12
N HIS A 194 6.41 16.05 -0.99
CA HIS A 194 7.42 16.72 -1.79
C HIS A 194 6.96 18.08 -2.35
N ARG A 195 5.71 18.16 -2.83
CA ARG A 195 5.14 19.43 -3.33
C ARG A 195 5.02 20.50 -2.26
N ILE A 196 4.77 20.10 -1.01
CA ILE A 196 4.73 21.00 0.15
C ILE A 196 6.16 21.40 0.58
N LEU A 197 7.07 20.42 0.67
CA LEU A 197 8.42 20.62 1.20
C LEU A 197 9.38 21.33 0.24
N LYS A 198 9.26 21.14 -1.07
CA LYS A 198 10.15 21.76 -2.07
C LYS A 198 10.17 23.31 -2.00
N PRO A 199 9.02 24.02 -1.98
CA PRO A 199 9.02 25.47 -1.81
C PRO A 199 9.54 25.90 -0.43
N LEU A 200 9.23 25.16 0.65
CA LEU A 200 9.75 25.41 2.00
C LEU A 200 11.28 25.29 2.08
N LYS A 201 11.87 24.28 1.43
CA LYS A 201 13.33 24.14 1.34
C LYS A 201 13.96 25.29 0.56
N THR A 202 13.28 25.75 -0.49
CA THR A 202 13.74 26.88 -1.30
C THR A 202 13.70 28.21 -0.54
N SER A 203 12.64 28.46 0.23
CA SER A 203 12.53 29.66 1.08
C SER A 203 13.57 29.63 2.20
N TRP A 204 13.77 28.47 2.85
CA TRP A 204 14.82 28.25 3.85
C TRP A 204 16.22 28.55 3.29
N ASN A 205 16.58 27.97 2.15
CA ASN A 205 17.90 28.22 1.53
C ASN A 205 18.12 29.69 1.17
N LYS A 206 17.07 30.38 0.68
CA LYS A 206 17.14 31.83 0.40
C LYS A 206 17.34 32.64 1.67
N ARG A 207 16.69 32.25 2.77
CA ARG A 207 16.85 32.89 4.08
C ARG A 207 18.26 32.71 4.63
N CYS A 208 18.80 31.49 4.65
CA CYS A 208 20.16 31.25 5.12
C CYS A 208 21.20 32.09 4.36
N ARG A 209 21.04 32.22 3.02
CA ARG A 209 21.90 33.10 2.20
C ARG A 209 21.78 34.58 2.57
N LYS A 210 20.59 35.05 2.97
CA LYS A 210 20.37 36.45 3.38
C LYS A 210 20.95 36.76 4.75
N MET A 211 20.94 35.81 5.68
CA MET A 211 21.33 36.06 7.07
C MET A 211 22.85 36.21 7.29
N LYS A 212 23.71 35.88 6.30
CA LYS A 212 25.19 36.04 6.35
C LYS A 212 25.79 35.70 7.73
N ALA A 213 25.25 34.71 8.44
CA ALA A 213 25.73 34.33 9.75
C ALA A 213 26.99 33.47 9.61
N GLU A 214 27.99 33.67 10.47
CA GLU A 214 29.21 32.84 10.53
C GLU A 214 28.87 31.35 10.75
N THR A 215 27.71 31.07 11.34
CA THR A 215 27.13 29.74 11.45
C THR A 215 25.69 29.76 10.92
N PRO A 216 25.39 29.12 9.78
CA PRO A 216 24.02 29.02 9.29
C PRO A 216 23.15 28.22 10.27
N PRO A 217 21.86 28.58 10.44
CA PRO A 217 20.98 27.86 11.35
C PRO A 217 20.85 26.39 10.92
N PRO A 218 20.72 25.45 11.89
CA PRO A 218 20.63 24.03 11.61
C PRO A 218 19.42 23.75 10.71
N GLN A 219 19.58 22.84 9.75
CA GLN A 219 18.49 22.49 8.84
C GLN A 219 17.32 21.84 9.62
N PRO A 220 16.07 22.25 9.36
CA PRO A 220 14.90 21.62 9.96
C PRO A 220 14.89 20.10 9.73
N ALA A 221 14.65 19.33 10.80
CA ALA A 221 14.67 17.87 10.79
C ALA A 221 13.63 17.26 9.81
N VAL A 222 12.59 18.01 9.46
CA VAL A 222 11.57 17.59 8.50
C VAL A 222 12.15 17.23 7.12
N PHE A 223 13.19 17.94 6.66
CA PHE A 223 13.81 17.66 5.36
C PHE A 223 14.65 16.39 5.38
N SER A 224 15.36 16.14 6.49
CA SER A 224 16.16 14.91 6.65
C SER A 224 15.24 13.70 6.88
N ASN A 225 14.17 13.84 7.66
CA ASN A 225 13.15 12.81 7.84
C ASN A 225 12.48 12.41 6.52
N PHE A 226 12.12 13.39 5.69
CA PHE A 226 11.55 13.12 4.36
C PHE A 226 12.55 12.42 3.43
N THR A 227 13.83 12.80 3.47
CA THR A 227 14.88 12.14 2.67
C THR A 227 15.07 10.69 3.11
N LYS A 228 15.06 10.41 4.42
CA LYS A 228 15.08 9.04 4.97
C LYS A 228 13.86 8.23 4.52
N LEU A 229 12.67 8.83 4.59
CA LEU A 229 11.43 8.19 4.15
C LEU A 229 11.50 7.77 2.67
N ILE A 230 11.96 8.66 1.77
CA ILE A 230 12.16 8.32 0.35
C ILE A 230 13.17 7.19 0.19
N ALA A 231 14.30 7.23 0.92
CA ALA A 231 15.30 6.18 0.85
C ALA A 231 14.74 4.82 1.29
N SER A 232 13.90 4.79 2.32
CA SER A 232 13.19 3.58 2.75
C SER A 232 12.20 3.07 1.70
N PHE A 233 11.44 3.95 1.06
CA PHE A 233 10.55 3.56 -0.05
C PHE A 233 11.34 3.03 -1.25
N ASP A 234 12.46 3.66 -1.62
CA ASP A 234 13.33 3.21 -2.71
C ASP A 234 13.95 1.83 -2.40
N ALA A 235 14.42 1.61 -1.17
CA ALA A 235 14.92 0.31 -0.73
C ALA A 235 13.84 -0.78 -0.76
N CYS A 236 12.66 -0.51 -0.20
CA CYS A 236 11.53 -1.43 -0.22
C CYS A 236 11.10 -1.76 -1.65
N ALA A 237 11.06 -0.76 -2.53
CA ALA A 237 10.71 -0.94 -3.94
C ALA A 237 11.75 -1.77 -4.71
N LYS A 238 13.05 -1.59 -4.44
CA LYS A 238 14.11 -2.41 -5.04
C LYS A 238 13.99 -3.86 -4.62
N ASP A 239 13.82 -4.09 -3.33
CA ASP A 239 13.68 -5.43 -2.77
C ASP A 239 12.41 -6.13 -3.28
N MET A 240 11.31 -5.39 -3.40
CA MET A 240 10.07 -5.92 -3.95
C MET A 240 10.20 -6.25 -5.44
N HIS A 241 10.89 -5.41 -6.21
CA HIS A 241 11.19 -5.67 -7.61
C HIS A 241 12.06 -6.94 -7.79
N VAL A 242 13.02 -7.18 -6.89
CA VAL A 242 13.78 -8.43 -6.86
C VAL A 242 12.85 -9.60 -6.53
N ALA A 243 12.04 -9.47 -5.47
CA ALA A 243 11.13 -10.53 -5.05
C ALA A 243 10.12 -10.92 -6.14
N THR A 244 9.59 -9.96 -6.91
CA THR A 244 8.67 -10.23 -8.02
C THR A 244 9.40 -10.83 -9.21
N ARG A 245 10.58 -10.32 -9.56
CA ARG A 245 11.37 -10.86 -10.67
C ARG A 245 11.79 -12.30 -10.40
N ASP A 246 12.12 -12.64 -9.16
CA ASP A 246 12.56 -13.99 -8.80
C ASP A 246 11.39 -15.02 -8.82
N LEU A 247 10.14 -14.58 -8.98
CA LEU A 247 9.00 -15.47 -9.27
C LEU A 247 8.99 -15.97 -10.72
N ASP A 248 9.49 -15.20 -11.67
CA ASP A 248 9.44 -15.54 -13.11
C ASP A 248 10.26 -16.80 -13.46
N PRO A 249 11.52 -16.96 -13.00
CA PRO A 249 12.27 -18.20 -13.22
C PRO A 249 11.65 -19.41 -12.52
N VAL A 250 11.02 -19.21 -11.35
CA VAL A 250 10.30 -20.26 -10.65
C VAL A 250 9.14 -20.73 -11.50
N LEU A 251 8.33 -19.81 -12.06
CA LEU A 251 7.22 -20.07 -12.98
C LEU A 251 7.64 -20.82 -14.25
N LEU A 252 8.79 -20.47 -14.84
CA LEU A 252 9.34 -21.14 -16.02
C LEU A 252 9.92 -22.54 -15.72
N SER A 253 10.31 -22.79 -14.46
CA SER A 253 10.82 -24.07 -14.00
C SER A 253 9.73 -25.03 -13.53
N ILE A 254 8.48 -24.57 -13.44
CA ILE A 254 7.37 -25.43 -13.04
C ILE A 254 7.00 -26.31 -14.23
N ASP A 255 7.54 -27.52 -14.24
CA ASP A 255 6.89 -28.61 -14.96
C ASP A 255 5.61 -28.96 -14.20
N LEU A 256 4.55 -28.19 -14.44
CA LEU A 256 3.25 -28.35 -13.80
C LEU A 256 2.66 -29.74 -14.05
N SER A 257 3.14 -30.48 -15.05
CA SER A 257 2.79 -31.88 -15.28
C SER A 257 3.18 -32.81 -14.12
N SER A 258 4.12 -32.38 -13.27
CA SER A 258 4.51 -33.07 -12.03
C SER A 258 3.63 -32.74 -10.81
N LEU A 259 2.73 -31.76 -10.92
CA LEU A 259 1.66 -31.55 -9.94
C LEU A 259 0.56 -32.59 -10.20
N SER A 260 0.83 -33.85 -9.82
CA SER A 260 -0.22 -34.88 -9.87
C SER A 260 -1.26 -34.59 -8.79
N LEU A 261 -2.52 -34.57 -9.20
CA LEU A 261 -3.63 -34.86 -8.31
C LEU A 261 -3.66 -36.38 -8.13
N ASP A 262 -2.69 -36.95 -7.41
CA ASP A 262 -2.71 -38.41 -7.23
C ASP A 262 -3.92 -38.85 -6.41
N GLU A 263 -4.53 -39.95 -6.88
CA GLU A 263 -5.67 -40.70 -6.33
C GLU A 263 -7.10 -40.27 -6.74
N SER A 264 -7.34 -40.05 -8.04
CA SER A 264 -8.60 -40.53 -8.62
C SER A 264 -8.31 -41.69 -9.56
N GLU A 265 -8.23 -42.89 -8.96
CA GLU A 265 -8.47 -44.13 -9.69
C GLU A 265 -9.78 -43.98 -10.48
N GLU A 266 -9.78 -44.38 -11.75
CA GLU A 266 -10.95 -44.50 -12.64
C GLU A 266 -11.42 -43.25 -13.43
N SER A 267 -10.52 -42.55 -14.14
CA SER A 267 -10.84 -42.03 -15.51
C SER A 267 -9.59 -41.56 -16.27
N ASP A 268 -8.75 -42.49 -16.71
CA ASP A 268 -7.66 -42.23 -17.66
C ASP A 268 -8.22 -42.03 -19.09
N SER A 269 -8.96 -40.95 -19.32
CA SER A 269 -9.25 -40.52 -20.68
C SER A 269 -8.13 -39.59 -21.15
N LEU A 270 -7.63 -39.78 -22.39
CA LEU A 270 -6.71 -38.83 -23.04
C LEU A 270 -7.21 -37.38 -22.97
N GLN A 271 -8.54 -37.22 -22.92
CA GLN A 271 -9.20 -35.94 -22.82
C GLN A 271 -9.00 -35.27 -21.45
N ASP A 272 -9.02 -36.02 -20.35
CA ASP A 272 -8.77 -35.48 -19.00
C ASP A 272 -7.31 -35.02 -18.83
N ALA A 273 -6.36 -35.78 -19.39
CA ALA A 273 -4.94 -35.39 -19.41
C ALA A 273 -4.70 -34.11 -20.25
N MET A 274 -5.41 -33.97 -21.39
CA MET A 274 -5.37 -32.74 -22.19
C MET A 274 -5.97 -31.55 -21.42
N ILE A 275 -7.12 -31.74 -20.77
CA ILE A 275 -7.75 -30.69 -19.95
C ILE A 275 -6.84 -30.25 -18.81
N GLN A 276 -6.22 -31.20 -18.10
CA GLN A 276 -5.28 -30.89 -17.02
C GLN A 276 -4.10 -30.04 -17.54
N THR A 277 -3.50 -30.44 -18.66
CA THR A 277 -2.39 -29.71 -19.29
C THR A 277 -2.80 -28.28 -19.66
N ASP A 278 -3.98 -28.11 -20.27
CA ASP A 278 -4.50 -26.80 -20.66
C ASP A 278 -4.80 -25.91 -19.44
N VAL A 279 -5.38 -26.46 -18.38
CA VAL A 279 -5.65 -25.73 -17.12
C VAL A 279 -4.35 -25.25 -16.50
N LEU A 280 -3.34 -26.12 -16.42
CA LEU A 280 -2.03 -25.78 -15.84
C LEU A 280 -1.32 -24.70 -16.67
N LYS A 281 -1.34 -24.80 -18.00
CA LYS A 281 -0.77 -23.77 -18.88
C LYS A 281 -1.47 -22.42 -18.71
N ASN A 282 -2.79 -22.41 -18.53
CA ASN A 282 -3.55 -21.18 -18.28
C ASN A 282 -3.19 -20.56 -16.92
N ILE A 283 -3.00 -21.39 -15.89
CA ILE A 283 -2.52 -20.95 -14.57
C ILE A 283 -1.14 -20.33 -14.72
N GLU A 284 -0.18 -21.02 -15.35
CA GLU A 284 1.18 -20.50 -15.56
C GLU A 284 1.17 -19.13 -16.26
N SER A 285 0.43 -19.02 -17.37
CA SER A 285 0.32 -17.78 -18.15
C SER A 285 -0.29 -16.64 -17.33
N SER A 286 -1.30 -16.93 -16.51
CA SER A 286 -1.94 -15.95 -15.62
C SER A 286 -0.95 -15.43 -14.56
N TYR A 287 -0.18 -16.33 -13.95
CA TYR A 287 0.80 -15.96 -12.92
C TYR A 287 1.97 -15.17 -13.51
N GLN A 288 2.48 -15.56 -14.69
CA GLN A 288 3.52 -14.81 -15.41
C GLN A 288 3.07 -13.40 -15.78
N THR A 289 1.82 -13.26 -16.25
CA THR A 289 1.25 -11.96 -16.58
C THR A 289 1.15 -11.07 -15.34
N THR A 290 0.63 -11.62 -14.23
CA THR A 290 0.49 -10.89 -12.97
C THR A 290 1.87 -10.48 -12.41
N SER A 291 2.84 -11.38 -12.41
CA SER A 291 4.21 -11.12 -11.95
C SER A 291 4.84 -9.97 -12.74
N ARG A 292 4.72 -10.01 -14.07
CA ARG A 292 5.22 -8.97 -14.98
C ARG A 292 4.58 -7.61 -14.71
N GLU A 293 3.25 -7.56 -14.59
CA GLU A 293 2.50 -6.33 -14.33
C GLU A 293 2.88 -5.70 -12.98
N VAL A 294 2.99 -6.52 -11.93
CA VAL A 294 3.43 -6.04 -10.61
C VAL A 294 4.87 -5.56 -10.67
N CYS A 295 5.77 -6.29 -11.33
CA CYS A 295 7.17 -5.91 -11.49
C CYS A 295 7.31 -4.56 -12.22
N GLU A 296 6.60 -4.36 -13.32
CA GLU A 296 6.57 -3.11 -14.08
C GLU A 296 6.00 -1.96 -13.25
N LEU A 297 4.93 -2.20 -12.50
CA LEU A 297 4.36 -1.22 -11.57
C LEU A 297 5.39 -0.75 -10.55
N ILE A 298 6.11 -1.69 -9.92
CA ILE A 298 7.15 -1.35 -8.93
C ILE A 298 8.34 -0.63 -9.58
N HIS A 299 8.74 -1.03 -10.79
CA HIS A 299 9.76 -0.32 -11.56
C HIS A 299 9.38 1.16 -11.77
N ASN A 300 8.14 1.41 -12.17
CA ASN A 300 7.62 2.78 -12.33
C ASN A 300 7.61 3.55 -11.01
N LYS A 301 7.33 2.90 -9.87
CA LYS A 301 7.42 3.54 -8.55
C LYS A 301 8.86 3.89 -8.16
N LEU A 302 9.83 3.03 -8.46
CA LEU A 302 11.25 3.30 -8.27
C LEU A 302 11.70 4.56 -9.01
N GLN A 303 11.34 4.66 -10.28
CA GLN A 303 11.64 5.86 -11.08
C GLN A 303 10.98 7.11 -10.47
N TYR A 304 9.74 6.98 -10.01
CA TYR A 304 9.03 8.09 -9.37
C TYR A 304 9.69 8.54 -8.06
N PHE A 305 10.05 7.64 -7.14
CA PHE A 305 10.73 8.01 -5.89
C PHE A 305 12.06 8.72 -6.14
N ASN A 306 12.80 8.32 -7.17
CA ASN A 306 14.03 9.01 -7.56
C ASN A 306 13.80 10.46 -8.01
N SER A 307 12.62 10.78 -8.56
CA SER A 307 12.23 12.15 -8.94
C SER A 307 11.84 13.05 -7.76
N LEU A 308 11.60 12.48 -6.57
CA LEU A 308 11.11 13.20 -5.38
C LEU A 308 12.21 13.68 -4.44
N LYS A 309 13.49 13.55 -4.82
CA LYS A 309 14.61 14.03 -4.00
C LYS A 309 14.54 15.55 -3.84
N LEU A 310 14.51 16.00 -2.58
CA LEU A 310 14.48 17.42 -2.20
C LEU A 310 15.78 18.15 -2.48
#